data_AF-A0A7C5IQR4-F1
#
_entry.id   AF-A0A7C5IQR4-F1
#
_cell.length_a   1.000
_cell.length_b   1.000
_cell.length_c   1.000
_cell.angle_alpha   90.00
_cell.angle_beta   90.00
_cell.angle_gamma   90.00
#
_symmetry.space_group_name_H-M   'P 1'
#
loop_
_entity.id
_entity.type
_entity.pdbx_description
1 polymer ?
#
loop_
_entity_poly.entity_id
_entity_poly.type
_entity_poly.pdbx_seq_one_letter_code
_entity_poly.pdbx_strand_id
1 'polypeptide(L)'
;MRDPIFAIIDKEFQRQKEGIELIASENFASEAVIEAMGSVLTNKYAEGLPGKRYYGGCHFVDEAENLARDRAKELFGAAWVNVQPHSGAQANAAVMLACLKPGDAILGFDLSHGGHLTHGSAVNFSGK
;
A
#
# COMPACT_ATOMS: atom_id res chain seq x y z
N MET A 1 -13.20 -5.87 29.42
CA MET A 1 -14.06 -6.43 28.36
C MET A 1 -13.32 -6.20 27.04
N ARG A 2 -13.18 -7.23 26.19
CA ARG A 2 -12.52 -7.08 24.88
C ARG A 2 -13.41 -6.19 23.99
N ASP A 3 -12.82 -5.33 23.17
CA ASP A 3 -13.55 -4.38 22.32
C ASP A 3 -14.57 -5.12 21.41
N PRO A 4 -15.83 -4.63 21.27
CA PRO A 4 -16.83 -5.25 20.40
C PRO A 4 -16.38 -5.48 18.94
N ILE A 5 -15.38 -4.74 18.46
CA ILE A 5 -14.79 -4.93 17.13
C ILE A 5 -14.31 -6.37 16.89
N PHE A 6 -13.85 -7.07 17.94
CA PHE A 6 -13.34 -8.43 17.79
C PHE A 6 -14.44 -9.43 17.45
N ALA A 7 -15.68 -9.20 17.90
CA ALA A 7 -16.81 -10.02 17.49
C ALA A 7 -17.20 -9.82 16.01
N ILE A 8 -16.89 -8.64 15.45
CA ILE A 8 -17.09 -8.35 14.03
C ILE A 8 -15.97 -8.99 13.20
N ILE A 9 -14.72 -8.89 13.65
CA ILE A 9 -13.57 -9.56 13.02
C ILE A 9 -13.80 -11.07 12.94
N ASP A 10 -14.31 -11.70 14.01
CA ASP A 10 -14.61 -13.14 14.01
C ASP A 10 -15.68 -13.51 12.97
N LYS A 11 -16.69 -12.65 12.76
CA LYS A 11 -17.71 -12.86 11.73
C LYS A 11 -17.12 -12.77 10.32
N GLU A 12 -16.26 -11.79 10.07
CA GLU A 12 -15.56 -11.67 8.78
C GLU A 12 -14.62 -12.85 8.52
N PHE A 13 -13.93 -13.33 9.55
CA PHE A 13 -13.10 -14.53 9.44
C PHE A 13 -13.91 -15.76 9.02
N GLN A 14 -15.10 -16.00 9.62
CA GLN A 14 -15.95 -17.10 9.18
C GLN A 14 -16.46 -16.90 7.74
N ARG A 15 -16.84 -15.66 7.37
CA ARG A 15 -17.27 -15.33 6.00
C ARG A 15 -16.20 -15.70 4.97
N GLN A 16 -14.94 -15.30 5.22
CA GLN A 16 -13.80 -15.61 4.34
C GLN A 16 -13.49 -17.10 4.27
N LYS A 17 -13.70 -17.83 5.37
CA LYS A 17 -13.40 -19.27 5.46
C LYS A 17 -14.45 -20.15 4.76
N GLU A 18 -15.71 -19.74 4.81
CA GLU A 18 -16.84 -20.52 4.30
C GLU A 18 -17.26 -20.11 2.88
N GLY A 19 -16.95 -18.87 2.48
CA GLY A 19 -17.25 -18.33 1.16
C GLY A 19 -16.31 -18.83 0.06
N ILE A 20 -16.80 -18.79 -1.18
CA ILE A 20 -15.96 -18.92 -2.37
C ILE A 20 -15.62 -17.51 -2.84
N GLU A 21 -14.41 -17.06 -2.53
CA GLU A 21 -13.95 -15.71 -2.86
C GLU A 21 -13.39 -15.67 -4.30
N LEU A 22 -14.12 -15.01 -5.21
CA LEU A 22 -13.79 -14.94 -6.64
C LEU A 22 -13.44 -13.53 -7.12
N ILE A 23 -13.28 -12.57 -6.21
CA ILE A 23 -12.85 -11.22 -6.57
C ILE A 23 -11.36 -11.28 -6.94
N ALA A 24 -11.06 -11.01 -8.22
CA ALA A 24 -9.73 -11.24 -8.79
C ALA A 24 -8.59 -10.45 -8.12
N SER A 25 -8.91 -9.34 -7.45
CA SER A 25 -7.94 -8.48 -6.75
C SER A 25 -7.81 -8.79 -5.26
N GLU A 26 -8.63 -9.69 -4.72
CA GLU A 26 -8.52 -10.12 -3.32
C GLU A 26 -7.56 -11.31 -3.18
N ASN A 27 -7.00 -11.45 -1.97
CA ASN A 27 -6.15 -12.57 -1.61
C ASN A 27 -6.09 -12.72 -0.09
N PHE A 28 -5.59 -13.85 0.39
CA PHE A 28 -5.35 -14.11 1.81
C PHE A 28 -3.88 -13.92 2.14
N ALA A 29 -3.57 -12.94 2.97
CA ALA A 29 -2.21 -12.74 3.47
C ALA A 29 -1.83 -13.86 4.45
N SER A 30 -0.54 -14.23 4.47
CA SER A 30 -0.02 -15.17 5.47
C SER A 30 -0.07 -14.59 6.88
N GLU A 31 -0.14 -15.46 7.89
CA GLU A 31 -0.14 -15.06 9.31
C GLU A 31 1.06 -14.16 9.67
N ALA A 32 2.26 -14.48 9.18
CA ALA A 32 3.47 -13.67 9.40
C ALA A 32 3.34 -12.22 8.87
N VAL A 33 2.62 -12.01 7.77
CA VAL A 33 2.36 -10.66 7.23
C VAL A 33 1.37 -9.92 8.13
N ILE A 34 0.31 -10.59 8.59
CA ILE A 34 -0.71 -10.01 9.48
C ILE A 34 -0.09 -9.64 10.84
N GLU A 35 0.74 -10.52 11.41
CA GLU A 35 1.46 -10.26 12.66
C GLU A 35 2.37 -9.03 12.56
N ALA A 36 3.12 -8.90 11.46
CA ALA A 36 3.98 -7.74 11.23
C ALA A 36 3.17 -6.44 11.08
N MET A 37 2.04 -6.46 10.37
CA MET A 37 1.15 -5.31 10.19
C MET A 37 0.49 -4.86 11.49
N GLY A 38 0.21 -5.78 12.41
CA GLY A 38 -0.34 -5.51 13.74
C GLY A 38 0.69 -5.18 14.82
N SER A 39 1.94 -4.91 14.45
CA SER A 39 3.05 -4.75 15.38
C SER A 39 3.28 -3.31 15.86
N VAL A 40 4.21 -3.14 16.80
CA VAL A 40 4.62 -1.84 17.35
C VAL A 40 5.27 -0.89 16.33
N LEU A 41 5.60 -1.35 15.13
CA LEU A 41 6.09 -0.48 14.05
C LEU A 41 5.11 0.65 13.73
N THR A 42 3.81 0.40 13.93
CA THR A 42 2.73 1.39 13.77
C THR A 42 2.90 2.65 14.64
N ASN A 43 3.63 2.55 15.75
CA ASN A 43 3.80 3.66 16.68
C ASN A 43 4.86 4.68 16.23
N LYS A 44 5.65 4.36 15.19
CA LYS A 44 6.81 5.18 14.83
C LYS A 44 6.50 6.14 13.68
N TYR A 45 6.69 7.43 13.95
CA TYR A 45 6.78 8.45 12.92
C TYR A 45 8.19 8.47 12.30
N ALA A 46 8.31 8.25 10.99
CA ALA A 46 9.58 8.02 10.31
C ALA A 46 9.69 8.75 8.94
N GLU A 47 9.31 10.03 8.90
CA GLU A 47 9.41 10.83 7.68
C GLU A 47 10.84 10.92 7.12
N GLY A 48 10.94 10.89 5.80
CA GLY A 48 12.20 10.86 5.05
C GLY A 48 12.53 9.45 4.55
N LEU A 49 13.79 9.23 4.19
CA LEU A 49 14.31 7.92 3.78
C LEU A 49 15.26 7.39 4.86
N PRO A 50 15.56 6.07 4.87
CA PRO A 50 16.56 5.50 5.76
C PRO A 50 17.89 6.29 5.74
N GLY A 51 18.41 6.62 6.92
CA GLY A 51 19.60 7.47 7.09
C GLY A 51 19.40 8.97 6.81
N LYS A 52 18.22 9.40 6.37
CA LYS A 52 17.84 10.80 6.09
C LYS A 52 16.45 11.11 6.65
N ARG A 53 16.26 10.83 7.94
CA ARG A 53 15.00 11.02 8.65
C ARG A 53 14.90 12.43 9.25
N TYR A 54 13.68 12.97 9.30
CA TYR A 54 13.40 14.23 9.98
C TYR A 54 13.32 14.08 11.51
N TYR A 55 13.05 12.86 11.99
CA TYR A 55 12.92 12.54 13.42
C TYR A 55 13.94 11.49 13.86
N GLY A 56 14.35 11.58 15.14
CA GLY A 56 15.23 10.59 15.77
C GLY A 56 14.55 9.25 16.08
N GLY A 57 15.35 8.28 16.52
CA GLY A 57 14.89 6.97 16.98
C GLY A 57 14.41 6.03 15.87
N CYS A 58 14.86 6.23 14.63
CA CYS A 58 14.40 5.46 13.46
C CYS A 58 15.25 4.23 13.13
N HIS A 59 16.18 3.83 14.01
CA HIS A 59 17.17 2.77 13.73
C HIS A 59 16.53 1.47 13.21
N PHE A 60 15.54 0.92 13.92
CA PHE A 60 14.91 -0.35 13.56
C PHE A 60 13.88 -0.23 12.43
N VAL A 61 13.23 0.92 12.26
CA VAL A 61 12.33 1.14 11.11
C VAL A 61 13.12 1.36 9.82
N ASP A 62 14.33 1.91 9.91
CA ASP A 62 15.27 1.98 8.78
C ASP A 62 15.71 0.58 8.35
N GLU A 63 16.02 -0.32 9.30
CA GLU A 63 16.31 -1.72 9.00
C GLU A 63 15.13 -2.41 8.30
N ALA A 64 13.90 -2.24 8.81
CA ALA A 64 12.70 -2.81 8.21
C ALA A 64 12.45 -2.27 6.79
N GLU A 65 12.58 -0.96 6.57
CA GLU A 65 12.37 -0.34 5.26
C GLU A 65 13.46 -0.74 4.26
N ASN A 66 14.73 -0.83 4.69
CA ASN A 66 15.82 -1.31 3.83
C ASN A 66 15.60 -2.77 3.44
N LEU A 67 15.22 -3.64 4.38
CA LEU A 67 14.93 -5.04 4.08
C LEU A 67 13.78 -5.19 3.07
N ALA A 68 12.72 -4.39 3.21
CA ALA A 68 11.61 -4.37 2.24
C ALA A 68 12.07 -3.92 0.85
N ARG A 69 12.88 -2.85 0.78
CA ARG A 69 13.44 -2.34 -0.49
C ARG A 69 14.37 -3.35 -1.15
N ASP A 70 15.23 -4.02 -0.38
CA ASP A 70 16.17 -5.01 -0.89
C ASP A 70 15.45 -6.22 -1.46
N ARG A 71 14.46 -6.75 -0.73
CA ARG A 71 13.61 -7.85 -1.23
C ARG A 71 12.83 -7.47 -2.49
N ALA A 72 12.29 -6.26 -2.56
CA ALA A 72 11.56 -5.81 -3.75
C ALA A 72 12.50 -5.65 -4.97
N LYS A 73 13.71 -5.10 -4.77
CA LYS A 73 14.72 -5.02 -5.83
C LYS A 73 15.13 -6.40 -6.32
N GLU A 74 15.37 -7.34 -5.41
CA GLU A 74 15.72 -8.72 -5.74
C GLU A 74 14.59 -9.42 -6.51
N LEU A 75 13.35 -9.32 -6.01
CA LEU A 75 12.18 -9.98 -6.58
C LEU A 75 11.87 -9.52 -8.01
N PHE A 76 12.00 -8.21 -8.28
CA PHE A 76 11.62 -7.62 -9.57
C PHE A 76 12.81 -7.23 -10.46
N GLY A 77 14.05 -7.47 -10.02
CA GLY A 77 15.25 -7.04 -10.73
C GLY A 77 15.35 -5.51 -10.88
N ALA A 78 14.80 -4.76 -9.93
CA ALA A 78 14.72 -3.30 -10.02
C ALA A 78 16.02 -2.63 -9.55
N ALA A 79 16.44 -1.56 -10.25
CA ALA A 79 17.59 -0.75 -9.84
C ALA A 79 17.32 0.06 -8.55
N TRP A 80 16.06 0.45 -8.34
CA TRP A 80 15.63 1.21 -7.17
C TRP A 80 14.13 1.01 -6.91
N VAL A 81 13.72 1.08 -5.64
CA VAL A 81 12.31 0.94 -5.22
C VAL A 81 11.98 1.92 -4.08
N ASN A 82 10.80 2.53 -4.15
CA ASN A 82 10.12 3.19 -3.04
C ASN A 82 9.02 2.26 -2.49
N VAL A 83 9.05 1.96 -1.18
CA VAL A 83 8.07 1.10 -0.50
C VAL A 83 7.13 1.86 0.43
N GLN A 84 7.14 3.19 0.39
CA GLN A 84 6.34 4.05 1.26
C GLN A 84 4.90 4.35 0.80
N PRO A 85 4.50 4.25 -0.49
CA PRO A 85 3.11 4.47 -0.88
C PRO A 85 2.13 3.56 -0.13
N HIS A 86 1.09 4.14 0.45
CA HIS A 86 0.12 3.41 1.29
C HIS A 86 -0.79 2.45 0.51
N SER A 87 -1.03 2.71 -0.78
CA SER A 87 -1.73 1.80 -1.68
C SER A 87 -1.37 2.11 -3.14
N GLY A 88 -1.89 1.30 -4.08
CA GLY A 88 -1.65 1.51 -5.52
C GLY A 88 -2.10 2.87 -6.03
N ALA A 89 -3.18 3.44 -5.49
CA ALA A 89 -3.66 4.76 -5.92
C ALA A 89 -2.68 5.89 -5.57
N GLN A 90 -2.14 5.89 -4.33
CA GLN A 90 -1.12 6.86 -3.92
C GLN A 90 0.20 6.64 -4.65
N ALA A 91 0.55 5.40 -5.00
CA ALA A 91 1.74 5.13 -5.81
C ALA A 91 1.64 5.78 -7.20
N ASN A 92 0.49 5.61 -7.88
CA ASN A 92 0.24 6.27 -9.17
C ASN A 92 0.23 7.80 -9.05
N ALA A 93 -0.39 8.35 -8.00
CA ALA A 93 -0.38 9.78 -7.75
C ALA A 93 1.04 10.33 -7.52
N ALA A 94 1.88 9.60 -6.79
CA ALA A 94 3.28 9.99 -6.55
C ALA A 94 4.09 10.04 -7.86
N VAL A 95 3.90 9.07 -8.76
CA VAL A 95 4.54 9.07 -10.08
C VAL A 95 4.07 10.24 -10.92
N MET A 96 2.76 10.49 -10.96
CA MET A 96 2.20 11.64 -11.70
C MET A 96 2.76 12.97 -11.16
N LEU A 97 2.80 13.14 -9.84
CA LEU A 97 3.34 14.37 -9.22
C LEU A 97 4.85 14.55 -9.50
N ALA A 98 5.61 13.46 -9.57
CA ALA A 98 7.03 13.51 -9.84
C ALA A 98 7.36 13.80 -11.31
N CYS A 99 6.53 13.34 -12.24
CA CYS A 99 6.83 13.35 -13.67
C CYS A 99 6.04 14.39 -14.49
N LEU A 100 4.89 14.85 -14.00
CA LEU A 100 3.95 15.66 -14.77
C LEU A 100 3.72 17.03 -14.12
N LYS A 101 3.29 17.98 -14.95
CA LYS A 101 2.77 19.28 -14.53
C LYS A 101 1.25 19.33 -14.72
N PRO A 102 0.55 20.20 -13.97
CA PRO A 102 -0.87 20.44 -14.24
C PRO A 102 -1.11 20.82 -15.71
N GLY A 103 -2.03 20.09 -16.36
CA GLY A 103 -2.36 20.27 -17.77
C GLY A 103 -1.67 19.32 -18.74
N ASP A 104 -0.64 18.58 -18.29
CA ASP A 104 -0.01 17.54 -19.11
C ASP A 104 -1.01 16.41 -19.41
N ALA A 105 -0.95 15.87 -20.62
CA ALA A 105 -1.80 14.77 -21.04
C ALA A 105 -1.26 13.42 -20.55
N ILE A 106 -2.17 12.54 -20.13
CA ILE A 106 -1.89 11.13 -19.86
C ILE A 106 -2.77 10.25 -20.75
N LEU A 107 -2.24 9.10 -21.16
CA LEU A 107 -2.99 8.08 -21.89
C LEU A 107 -3.11 6.84 -21.00
N GLY A 108 -4.34 6.44 -20.71
CA GLY A 108 -4.67 5.25 -19.94
C GLY A 108 -5.80 4.47 -20.59
N PHE A 109 -5.96 3.21 -20.19
CA PHE A 109 -7.11 2.41 -20.60
C PHE A 109 -8.40 2.99 -20.00
N ASP A 110 -9.46 3.02 -20.81
CA ASP A 110 -10.80 3.35 -20.34
C ASP A 110 -11.30 2.30 -19.34
N LEU A 111 -12.05 2.72 -18.32
CA LEU A 111 -12.60 1.83 -17.30
C LEU A 111 -13.48 0.72 -17.89
N SER A 112 -14.30 1.04 -18.88
CA SER A 112 -15.19 0.07 -19.55
C SER A 112 -14.41 -0.99 -20.33
N HIS A 113 -13.13 -0.75 -20.59
CA HIS A 113 -12.21 -1.66 -21.28
C HIS A 113 -11.15 -2.26 -20.33
N GLY A 114 -11.40 -2.27 -19.02
CA GLY A 114 -10.49 -2.88 -18.04
C GLY A 114 -9.42 -1.93 -17.49
N GLY A 115 -9.60 -0.61 -17.67
CA GLY A 115 -8.79 0.40 -17.00
C GLY A 115 -8.97 0.44 -15.48
N HIS A 116 -8.17 1.28 -14.82
CA HIS A 116 -8.30 1.55 -13.39
C HIS A 116 -8.59 3.03 -13.17
N LEU A 117 -9.31 3.36 -12.09
CA LEU A 117 -9.72 4.73 -11.75
C LEU A 117 -8.55 5.72 -11.81
N THR A 118 -7.39 5.29 -11.31
CA THR A 118 -6.20 6.11 -11.19
C THR A 118 -5.46 6.39 -12.49
N HIS A 119 -5.91 5.83 -13.62
CA HIS A 119 -5.28 6.00 -14.93
C HIS A 119 -5.94 7.10 -15.77
N GLY A 120 -6.59 8.08 -15.12
CA GLY A 120 -7.17 9.25 -15.78
C GLY A 120 -8.70 9.30 -15.80
N SER A 121 -9.38 8.45 -15.02
CA SER A 121 -10.83 8.55 -14.88
C SER A 121 -11.24 9.88 -14.25
N ALA A 122 -12.33 10.49 -14.73
CA ALA A 122 -12.88 11.73 -14.18
C ALA A 122 -13.29 11.61 -12.70
N VAL A 123 -13.55 10.39 -12.21
CA VAL A 123 -13.97 10.10 -10.83
C VAL A 123 -12.82 9.62 -9.93
N ASN A 124 -11.56 9.74 -10.37
CA ASN A 124 -10.38 9.25 -9.62
C ASN A 124 -10.21 9.87 -8.22
N PHE A 125 -10.49 11.16 -8.08
CA PHE A 125 -10.38 11.86 -6.79
C PHE A 125 -11.76 12.13 -6.20
N SER A 126 -12.07 11.46 -5.08
CA SER A 126 -13.28 11.73 -4.31
C SER A 126 -13.22 13.11 -3.65
N GLY A 127 -14.32 13.87 -3.67
CA GLY A 127 -14.43 15.16 -2.98
C GLY A 127 -14.12 16.40 -3.83
N LYS A 128 -14.24 16.30 -5.16
CA LYS A 128 -14.44 17.46 -6.04
C LYS A 128 -15.92 17.74 -6.25
#